data_AF-A0A0C9XTJ5-F1
#
_entry.id   AF-A0A0C9XTJ5-F1
#
_cell.length_a   1.000
_cell.length_b   1.000
_cell.length_c   1.000
_cell.angle_alpha   90.00
_cell.angle_beta   90.00
_cell.angle_gamma   90.00
#
_symmetry.space_group_name_H-M   'P 1'
#
loop_
_entity.id
_entity.type
_entity.pdbx_description
1 polymer ?
#
loop_
_entity_poly.entity_id
_entity_poly.type
_entity_poly.pdbx_seq_one_letter_code
_entity_poly.pdbx_strand_id
1 'polypeptide(L)'
;MSTWAHDPGPPPDFPYIKAVSAHSAAVQLYARSGQLATADVLYRRGKKDSDLCCLGCDATGDMHHIFVYCKQYERWREEARRELLERMELKLSNIQTEGAVGTGLLETAKFLFTDNEIVWPLHRSLYYLGQIPNLDPLISKEAGMGEIARRRLRSYISSDWHISSIRLAGRIFGDYQRRMAVMNDFARRN
;
A
#
# COMPACT_ATOMS: atom_id res chain seq x y z
N MET A 1 15.61 10.37 6.94
CA MET A 1 14.17 10.40 6.63
C MET A 1 13.46 9.49 7.61
N SER A 2 12.47 9.99 8.36
CA SER A 2 11.77 9.25 9.41
C SER A 2 11.05 8.02 8.81
N THR A 3 11.68 6.86 8.89
CA THR A 3 11.14 5.59 8.37
C THR A 3 9.94 5.06 9.17
N TRP A 4 9.62 5.72 10.29
CA TRP A 4 8.71 5.24 11.33
C TRP A 4 7.61 6.24 11.73
N ALA A 5 7.34 7.24 10.88
CA ALA A 5 6.36 8.29 11.22
C ALA A 5 4.91 7.77 11.36
N HIS A 6 4.63 6.55 10.90
CA HIS A 6 3.25 6.04 10.76
C HIS A 6 2.97 4.69 11.47
N ASP A 7 3.99 3.87 11.75
CA ASP A 7 3.88 2.67 12.60
C ASP A 7 5.07 2.65 13.59
N PRO A 8 4.83 2.64 14.91
CA PRO A 8 5.90 2.48 15.91
C PRO A 8 6.50 1.07 15.96
N GLY A 9 5.85 0.06 15.38
CA GLY A 9 6.28 -1.33 15.42
C GLY A 9 7.29 -1.68 14.32
N PRO A 10 8.26 -2.58 14.57
CA PRO A 10 9.12 -3.10 13.50
C PRO A 10 8.27 -3.81 12.42
N PRO A 11 8.66 -3.77 11.13
CA PRO A 11 7.98 -4.53 10.10
C PRO A 11 8.02 -6.03 10.47
N PRO A 12 7.06 -6.84 9.99
CA PRO A 12 7.08 -8.27 10.23
C PRO A 12 8.45 -8.87 9.87
N ASP A 13 8.99 -9.78 10.69
CA ASP A 13 10.37 -10.28 10.53
C ASP A 13 10.64 -10.89 9.15
N PHE A 14 9.60 -11.41 8.50
CA PHE A 14 9.71 -12.16 7.25
C PHE A 14 8.52 -11.97 6.30
N PRO A 15 8.21 -10.75 5.82
CA PRO A 15 7.00 -10.50 5.04
C PRO A 15 7.05 -11.17 3.65
N TYR A 16 8.24 -11.54 3.18
CA TYR A 16 8.47 -12.09 1.85
C TYR A 16 8.83 -13.58 1.83
N ILE A 17 8.92 -14.26 2.97
CA ILE A 17 9.24 -15.71 2.99
C ILE A 17 8.21 -16.53 2.21
N LYS A 18 6.95 -16.08 2.17
CA LYS A 18 5.86 -16.72 1.42
C LYS A 18 5.60 -16.09 0.05
N ALA A 19 6.41 -15.11 -0.37
CA ALA A 19 6.26 -14.52 -1.70
C ALA A 19 6.95 -15.42 -2.71
N VAL A 20 6.22 -15.85 -3.75
CA VAL A 20 6.75 -16.65 -4.87
C VAL A 20 7.87 -15.91 -5.63
N SER A 21 8.04 -14.60 -5.36
CA SER A 21 9.08 -13.75 -5.91
C SER A 21 9.42 -12.59 -4.95
N ALA A 22 10.72 -12.27 -4.85
CA ALA A 22 11.26 -11.10 -4.14
C ALA A 22 10.82 -9.75 -4.75
N HIS A 23 10.06 -9.76 -5.85
CA HIS A 23 9.66 -8.57 -6.58
C HIS A 23 8.93 -7.54 -5.71
N SER A 24 7.99 -7.94 -4.85
CA SER A 24 7.26 -7.00 -3.99
C SER A 24 8.19 -6.28 -3.00
N ALA A 25 9.23 -6.96 -2.50
CA ALA A 25 10.26 -6.36 -1.66
C ALA A 25 11.09 -5.34 -2.44
N ALA A 26 11.50 -5.71 -3.66
CA ALA A 26 12.25 -4.83 -4.56
C ALA A 26 11.44 -3.57 -4.90
N VAL A 27 10.14 -3.70 -5.19
CA VAL A 27 9.25 -2.56 -5.44
C VAL A 27 9.26 -1.59 -4.26
N GLN A 28 9.16 -2.10 -3.02
CA GLN A 28 9.16 -1.24 -1.84
C GLN A 28 10.51 -0.58 -1.58
N LEU A 29 11.61 -1.30 -1.77
CA LEU A 29 12.96 -0.76 -1.64
C LEU A 29 13.20 0.35 -2.66
N TYR A 30 12.83 0.12 -3.93
CA TYR A 30 12.94 1.12 -4.98
C TYR A 30 11.97 2.29 -4.75
N ALA A 31 10.78 2.06 -4.21
CA ALA A 31 9.83 3.13 -3.90
C ALA A 31 10.39 4.05 -2.81
N ARG A 32 10.89 3.47 -1.72
CA ARG A 32 11.48 4.21 -0.59
C ARG A 32 12.73 4.99 -0.97
N SER A 33 13.49 4.51 -1.95
CA SER A 33 14.68 5.21 -2.47
C SER A 33 14.37 6.20 -3.59
N GLY A 34 13.11 6.34 -4.01
CA GLY A 34 12.72 7.19 -5.15
C GLY A 34 13.32 6.72 -6.48
N GLN A 35 13.56 5.41 -6.61
CA GLN A 35 14.22 4.76 -7.73
C GLN A 35 13.27 3.96 -8.61
N LEU A 36 11.97 3.86 -8.27
CA LEU A 36 10.99 3.26 -9.19
C LEU A 36 11.00 4.04 -10.50
N ALA A 37 11.14 3.31 -11.61
CA ALA A 37 11.20 3.87 -12.96
C ALA A 37 9.82 4.37 -13.43
N THR A 38 9.26 5.35 -12.72
CA THR A 38 8.02 6.04 -13.09
C THR A 38 8.31 7.13 -14.14
N ALA A 39 7.27 7.69 -14.75
CA ALA A 39 7.43 8.72 -15.78
C ALA A 39 8.17 9.96 -15.25
N ASP A 40 7.77 10.45 -14.07
CA ASP A 40 8.47 11.55 -13.37
C ASP A 40 9.96 11.25 -13.16
N VAL A 41 10.28 10.08 -12.61
CA VAL A 41 11.68 9.71 -12.32
C VAL A 41 12.51 9.61 -13.60
N LEU A 42 11.94 9.08 -14.69
CA LEU A 42 12.62 8.99 -15.98
C LEU A 42 12.79 10.36 -16.64
N TYR A 43 11.78 11.23 -16.55
CA TYR A 43 11.85 12.61 -17.03
C TYR A 43 12.95 13.40 -16.31
N ARG A 44 12.99 13.36 -14.98
CA ARG A 44 14.04 13.99 -14.17
C ARG A 44 15.45 13.49 -14.48
N ARG A 45 15.58 12.28 -15.03
CA ARG A 45 16.86 11.70 -15.48
C ARG A 45 17.19 11.98 -16.94
N GLY A 46 16.38 12.76 -17.66
CA GLY A 46 16.53 13.01 -19.09
C GLY A 46 16.37 11.75 -19.95
N LYS A 47 15.60 10.76 -19.47
CA LYS A 47 15.31 9.50 -20.19
C LYS A 47 13.93 9.48 -20.84
N LYS A 48 13.14 10.54 -20.67
CA LYS A 48 11.80 10.72 -21.21
C LYS A 48 11.54 12.22 -21.39
N ASP A 49 10.75 12.59 -22.39
CA ASP A 49 10.47 13.99 -22.74
C ASP A 49 9.31 14.62 -21.95
N SER A 50 8.53 13.79 -21.25
CA SER A 50 7.39 14.21 -20.44
C SER A 50 7.31 13.39 -19.15
N ASP A 51 6.90 14.05 -18.06
CA ASP A 51 6.63 13.46 -16.74
C ASP A 51 5.21 12.89 -16.61
N LEU A 52 4.35 13.08 -17.63
CA LEU A 52 2.96 12.62 -17.61
C LEU A 52 2.85 11.09 -17.54
N CYS A 53 1.75 10.64 -16.96
CA CYS A 53 1.43 9.24 -16.84
C CYS A 53 1.40 8.55 -18.21
N CYS A 54 2.31 7.60 -18.41
CA CYS A 54 2.41 6.82 -19.64
C CYS A 54 1.19 5.96 -19.95
N LEU A 55 0.23 5.87 -19.03
CA LEU A 55 -0.99 5.08 -19.17
C LEU A 55 -2.20 5.92 -19.59
N GLY A 56 -1.97 7.14 -20.08
CA GLY A 56 -3.01 8.01 -20.64
C GLY A 56 -3.80 8.79 -19.59
N CYS A 57 -3.25 8.99 -18.39
CA CYS A 57 -3.85 9.91 -17.42
C CYS A 57 -3.27 11.32 -17.61
N ASP A 58 -4.11 12.34 -17.46
CA ASP A 58 -3.70 13.75 -17.48
C ASP A 58 -3.18 14.18 -16.09
N ALA A 59 -2.10 13.53 -15.66
CA ALA A 59 -1.44 13.77 -14.40
C ALA A 59 0.02 13.33 -14.50
N THR A 60 0.90 13.92 -13.67
CA THR A 60 2.28 13.46 -13.52
C THR A 60 2.28 11.98 -13.12
N GLY A 61 3.02 11.16 -13.87
CA GLY A 61 3.23 9.75 -13.61
C GLY A 61 4.27 9.52 -12.52
N ASP A 62 4.03 10.08 -11.34
CA ASP A 62 4.81 9.79 -10.13
C ASP A 62 4.33 8.49 -9.45
N MET A 63 5.02 8.09 -8.39
CA MET A 63 4.65 6.88 -7.64
C MET A 63 3.24 7.00 -7.05
N HIS A 64 2.91 8.14 -6.45
CA HIS A 64 1.64 8.34 -5.76
C HIS A 64 0.47 8.20 -6.73
N HIS A 65 0.56 8.84 -7.90
CA HIS A 65 -0.40 8.71 -8.98
C HIS A 65 -0.53 7.24 -9.42
N ILE A 66 0.58 6.57 -9.75
CA ILE A 66 0.54 5.18 -10.26
C ILE A 66 -0.17 4.24 -9.28
N PHE A 67 0.16 4.33 -7.99
CA PHE A 67 -0.40 3.43 -6.98
C PHE A 67 -1.81 3.83 -6.54
N VAL A 68 -2.07 5.11 -6.31
CA VAL A 68 -3.30 5.58 -5.62
C VAL A 68 -4.37 6.08 -6.59
N TYR A 69 -4.00 6.76 -7.68
CA TYR A 69 -4.97 7.48 -8.53
C TYR A 69 -5.12 6.96 -9.95
N CYS A 70 -4.13 6.25 -10.48
CA CYS A 70 -4.14 5.85 -11.88
C CYS A 70 -5.36 4.99 -12.17
N LYS A 71 -6.20 5.43 -13.11
CA LYS A 71 -7.47 4.78 -13.47
C LYS A 71 -7.30 3.35 -13.95
N GLN A 72 -6.17 3.06 -14.61
CA GLN A 72 -5.84 1.70 -15.07
C GLN A 72 -5.74 0.67 -13.93
N TYR A 73 -5.45 1.11 -12.71
CA TYR A 73 -5.27 0.25 -11.54
C TYR A 73 -6.39 0.38 -10.50
N GLU A 74 -7.44 1.15 -10.80
CA GLU A 74 -8.59 1.33 -9.91
C GLU A 74 -9.24 0.00 -9.54
N ARG A 75 -9.50 -0.85 -10.54
CA ARG A 75 -10.08 -2.18 -10.32
C ARG A 75 -9.25 -3.04 -9.36
N TRP A 76 -7.92 -2.93 -9.41
CA TRP A 76 -7.03 -3.72 -8.55
C TRP A 76 -7.02 -3.21 -7.11
N ARG A 77 -7.09 -1.88 -6.93
CA ARG A 77 -7.29 -1.30 -5.59
C ARG A 77 -8.62 -1.74 -5.00
N GLU A 78 -9.68 -1.75 -5.80
CA GLU A 78 -11.01 -2.18 -5.38
C GLU A 78 -11.09 -3.67 -5.04
N GLU A 79 -10.52 -4.54 -5.88
CA GLU A 79 -10.38 -5.97 -5.59
C GLU A 79 -9.62 -6.19 -4.27
N ALA A 80 -8.46 -5.55 -4.11
CA ALA A 80 -7.64 -5.69 -2.90
C ALA A 80 -8.33 -5.15 -1.65
N ARG A 81 -9.07 -4.04 -1.76
CA ARG A 81 -9.87 -3.46 -0.68
C ARG A 81 -10.95 -4.44 -0.24
N ARG A 82 -11.72 -4.99 -1.18
CA ARG A 82 -12.77 -5.97 -0.88
C ARG A 82 -12.20 -7.20 -0.20
N GLU A 83 -11.15 -7.79 -0.76
CA GLU A 83 -10.50 -8.97 -0.18
C GLU A 83 -9.93 -8.71 1.22
N LEU A 84 -9.40 -7.51 1.47
CA LEU A 84 -8.91 -7.12 2.79
C LEU A 84 -10.07 -7.04 3.80
N LEU A 85 -11.17 -6.39 3.43
CA LEU A 85 -12.33 -6.24 4.29
C LEU A 85 -12.96 -7.60 4.64
N GLU A 86 -13.15 -8.47 3.66
CA GLU A 86 -13.66 -9.83 3.88
C GLU A 86 -12.76 -10.63 4.87
N ARG A 87 -11.43 -10.56 4.68
CA ARG A 87 -10.49 -11.18 5.62
C ARG A 87 -10.57 -10.58 7.01
N MET A 88 -10.73 -9.26 7.11
CA MET A 88 -10.82 -8.57 8.39
C MET A 88 -12.10 -8.89 9.13
N GLU A 89 -13.25 -8.88 8.47
CA GLU A 89 -14.53 -9.24 9.08
C GLU A 89 -14.49 -10.65 9.68
N LEU A 90 -13.99 -11.62 8.91
CA LEU A 90 -13.82 -13.00 9.38
C LEU A 90 -12.83 -13.10 10.55
N LYS A 91 -11.78 -12.29 10.57
CA LYS A 91 -10.79 -12.30 11.67
C LYS A 91 -11.33 -11.65 12.93
N LEU A 92 -11.99 -10.50 12.79
CA LEU A 92 -12.56 -9.77 13.92
C LEU A 92 -13.67 -10.57 14.60
N SER A 93 -14.49 -11.30 13.82
CA SER A 93 -15.48 -12.23 14.37
C SER A 93 -14.83 -13.37 15.16
N ASN A 94 -13.77 -13.99 14.61
CA ASN A 94 -13.06 -15.07 15.28
C ASN A 94 -12.36 -14.63 16.58
N ILE A 95 -11.86 -13.39 16.64
CA ILE A 95 -11.20 -12.82 17.83
C ILE A 95 -12.24 -12.21 18.79
N GLN A 96 -13.53 -12.20 18.43
CA GLN A 96 -14.62 -11.54 19.18
C GLN A 96 -14.29 -10.07 19.49
N THR A 97 -13.62 -9.40 18.54
CA THR A 97 -13.31 -7.98 18.64
C THR A 97 -14.53 -7.19 18.16
N GLU A 98 -15.44 -6.94 19.09
CA GLU A 98 -16.68 -6.20 18.84
C GLU A 98 -16.59 -4.73 19.28
N GLY A 99 -17.60 -3.94 18.91
CA GLY A 99 -17.71 -2.54 19.30
C GLY A 99 -16.78 -1.59 18.54
N ALA A 100 -16.45 -0.46 19.18
CA ALA A 100 -15.76 0.66 18.54
C ALA A 100 -14.41 0.30 17.91
N VAL A 101 -13.67 -0.65 18.49
CA VAL A 101 -12.38 -1.12 17.95
C VAL A 101 -12.57 -1.83 16.61
N GLY A 102 -13.50 -2.79 16.53
CA GLY A 102 -13.79 -3.52 15.30
C GLY A 102 -14.27 -2.59 14.18
N THR A 103 -15.22 -1.70 14.50
CA THR A 103 -15.73 -0.70 13.55
C THR A 103 -14.61 0.24 13.09
N GLY A 104 -13.80 0.77 13.99
CA GLY A 104 -12.70 1.67 13.64
C GLY A 104 -11.65 1.01 12.74
N LEU A 105 -11.33 -0.27 12.99
CA LEU A 105 -10.43 -1.05 12.15
C LEU A 105 -10.99 -1.26 10.74
N LEU A 106 -12.27 -1.64 10.61
CA LEU A 106 -12.92 -1.82 9.32
C LEU A 106 -13.03 -0.52 8.53
N GLU A 107 -13.43 0.58 9.19
CA GLU A 107 -13.47 1.91 8.57
C GLU A 107 -12.09 2.32 8.06
N THR A 108 -11.04 2.13 8.87
CA THR A 108 -9.67 2.45 8.47
C THR A 108 -9.22 1.63 7.27
N ALA A 109 -9.55 0.33 7.24
CA ALA A 109 -9.19 -0.56 6.15
C ALA A 109 -9.86 -0.20 4.82
N LYS A 110 -11.08 0.38 4.83
CA LYS A 110 -11.74 0.87 3.62
C LYS A 110 -10.92 1.91 2.87
N PHE A 111 -10.10 2.67 3.58
CA PHE A 111 -9.26 3.73 3.02
C PHE A 111 -7.77 3.39 3.00
N LEU A 112 -7.41 2.11 3.18
CA LEU A 112 -5.99 1.74 3.19
C LEU A 112 -5.30 2.05 1.84
N PHE A 113 -5.97 1.82 0.72
CA PHE A 113 -5.40 1.98 -0.63
C PHE A 113 -5.77 3.30 -1.31
N THR A 114 -6.37 4.23 -0.58
CA THR A 114 -6.83 5.52 -1.11
C THR A 114 -6.43 6.65 -0.17
N ASP A 115 -6.29 7.84 -0.73
CA ASP A 115 -6.07 9.05 0.08
C ASP A 115 -7.32 9.33 0.92
N ASN A 116 -7.11 9.57 2.20
CA ASN A 116 -8.16 9.87 3.16
C ASN A 116 -7.56 10.65 4.32
N GLU A 117 -8.22 11.76 4.66
CA GLU A 117 -7.69 12.73 5.62
C GLU A 117 -7.68 12.22 7.06
N ILE A 118 -8.56 11.26 7.37
CA ILE A 118 -8.77 10.71 8.71
C ILE A 118 -7.82 9.53 8.96
N VAL A 119 -7.64 8.68 7.95
CA VAL A 119 -6.86 7.44 8.07
C VAL A 119 -5.36 7.69 7.92
N TRP A 120 -4.96 8.56 7.00
CA TRP A 120 -3.55 8.83 6.74
C TRP A 120 -3.12 10.16 7.38
N PRO A 121 -2.12 10.19 8.28
CA PRO A 121 -1.70 11.42 8.96
C PRO A 121 -1.23 12.56 8.04
N LEU A 122 -0.84 12.25 6.80
CA LEU A 122 -0.45 13.24 5.78
C LEU A 122 -1.50 13.35 4.67
N HIS A 123 -2.70 12.84 4.92
CA HIS A 123 -3.83 12.73 3.98
C HIS A 123 -3.53 11.89 2.72
N ARG A 124 -2.32 11.35 2.62
CA ARG A 124 -1.81 10.57 1.50
C ARG A 124 -1.59 9.13 1.91
N SER A 125 -2.14 8.21 1.12
CA SER A 125 -1.86 6.79 1.26
C SER A 125 -0.45 6.47 0.83
N LEU A 126 0.30 5.84 1.74
CA LEU A 126 1.69 5.44 1.53
C LEU A 126 1.84 3.91 1.57
N TYR A 127 0.75 3.18 1.29
CA TYR A 127 0.71 1.71 1.32
C TYR A 127 1.78 1.09 0.42
N TYR A 128 2.09 1.72 -0.72
CA TYR A 128 3.10 1.24 -1.66
C TYR A 128 4.54 1.35 -1.12
N LEU A 129 4.76 2.16 -0.08
CA LEU A 129 6.00 2.16 0.70
C LEU A 129 6.02 1.05 1.76
N GLY A 130 4.94 0.28 1.90
CA GLY A 130 4.77 -0.70 2.97
C GLY A 130 4.44 -0.07 4.32
N GLN A 131 3.98 1.19 4.32
CA GLN A 131 3.48 1.84 5.52
C GLN A 131 2.02 1.46 5.74
N ILE A 132 1.58 1.52 6.99
CA ILE A 132 0.19 1.34 7.39
C ILE A 132 -0.24 2.54 8.25
N PRO A 133 -1.55 2.82 8.34
CA PRO A 133 -2.11 3.80 9.28
C PRO A 133 -1.75 3.47 10.73
N ASN A 134 -1.69 4.50 11.57
CA ASN A 134 -1.41 4.32 12.99
C ASN A 134 -2.57 3.57 13.67
N LEU A 135 -2.27 2.39 14.20
CA LEU A 135 -3.25 1.53 14.87
C LEU A 135 -3.48 1.90 16.35
N ASP A 136 -2.59 2.68 16.98
CA ASP A 136 -2.68 2.99 18.41
C ASP A 136 -3.96 3.74 18.81
N PRO A 137 -4.45 4.73 18.03
CA PRO A 137 -5.74 5.37 18.30
C PRO A 137 -6.94 4.41 18.17
N LEU A 138 -6.82 3.38 17.32
CA LEU A 138 -7.90 2.43 17.04
C LEU A 138 -7.97 1.31 18.07
N ILE A 139 -6.81 0.91 18.58
CA ILE A 139 -6.65 -0.17 19.56
C ILE A 139 -6.18 0.42 20.90
N SER A 140 -7.02 1.28 21.46
CA SER A 140 -6.70 2.02 22.69
C SER A 140 -6.67 1.11 23.93
N LYS A 141 -6.00 1.55 25.00
CA LYS A 141 -5.90 0.80 26.26
C LYS A 141 -7.22 0.81 27.04
N GLU A 142 -8.06 1.80 26.79
CA GLU A 142 -9.33 2.04 27.45
C GLU A 142 -10.44 1.09 26.96
N ALA A 143 -10.19 0.33 25.88
CA ALA A 143 -11.14 -0.61 25.28
C ALA A 143 -11.41 -1.89 26.11
N GLY A 144 -10.97 -1.95 27.37
CA GLY A 144 -11.19 -3.10 28.27
C GLY A 144 -10.48 -4.40 27.84
N MET A 145 -9.68 -4.37 26.78
CA MET A 145 -8.97 -5.52 26.25
C MET A 145 -7.68 -5.80 27.04
N GLY A 146 -7.48 -7.05 27.45
CA GLY A 146 -6.25 -7.47 28.12
C GLY A 146 -5.00 -7.19 27.27
N GLU A 147 -3.88 -6.82 27.91
CA GLU A 147 -2.70 -6.32 27.20
C GLU A 147 -2.13 -7.31 26.16
N ILE A 148 -2.13 -8.61 26.47
CA ILE A 148 -1.65 -9.65 25.55
C ILE A 148 -2.57 -9.76 24.32
N ALA A 149 -3.89 -9.74 24.52
CA ALA A 149 -4.86 -9.78 23.43
C ALA A 149 -4.71 -8.55 22.53
N ARG A 150 -4.52 -7.37 23.13
CA ARG A 150 -4.28 -6.11 22.41
C ARG A 150 -3.03 -6.14 21.55
N ARG A 151 -1.90 -6.60 22.10
CA ARG A 151 -0.63 -6.74 21.36
C ARG A 151 -0.76 -7.74 20.21
N ARG A 152 -1.45 -8.87 20.44
CA ARG A 152 -1.74 -9.87 19.41
C ARG A 152 -2.58 -9.28 18.28
N LEU A 153 -3.70 -8.64 18.59
CA LEU A 153 -4.56 -7.98 17.61
C LEU A 153 -3.78 -6.97 16.78
N ARG A 154 -3.01 -6.08 17.42
CA ARG A 154 -2.18 -5.08 16.73
C ARG A 154 -1.19 -5.73 15.77
N SER A 155 -0.45 -6.74 16.23
CA SER A 155 0.53 -7.46 15.39
C SER A 155 -0.15 -8.14 14.20
N TYR A 156 -1.31 -8.75 14.41
CA TYR A 156 -2.06 -9.40 13.34
C TYR A 156 -2.57 -8.40 12.29
N ILE A 157 -3.20 -7.31 12.72
CA ILE A 157 -3.71 -6.28 11.81
C ILE A 157 -2.56 -5.62 11.05
N SER A 158 -1.48 -5.24 11.75
CA SER A 158 -0.30 -4.63 11.13
C SER A 158 0.29 -5.54 10.05
N SER A 159 0.46 -6.83 10.35
CA SER A 159 0.97 -7.81 9.40
C SER A 159 0.05 -8.00 8.18
N ASP A 160 -1.26 -8.15 8.39
CA ASP A 160 -2.20 -8.39 7.29
C ASP A 160 -2.35 -7.17 6.36
N TRP A 161 -2.40 -5.96 6.94
CA TRP A 161 -2.45 -4.71 6.19
C TRP A 161 -1.16 -4.48 5.41
N HIS A 162 -0.02 -4.70 6.06
CA HIS A 162 1.27 -4.62 5.40
C HIS A 162 1.34 -5.59 4.22
N ILE A 163 1.06 -6.87 4.43
CA ILE A 163 1.09 -7.90 3.36
C ILE A 163 0.13 -7.56 2.21
N SER A 164 -1.07 -7.08 2.51
CA SER A 164 -2.03 -6.67 1.48
C SER A 164 -1.48 -5.52 0.65
N SER A 165 -0.86 -4.54 1.32
CA SER A 165 -0.22 -3.39 0.69
C SER A 165 0.95 -3.77 -0.21
N ILE A 166 1.86 -4.63 0.27
CA ILE A 166 3.06 -5.03 -0.48
C ILE A 166 2.68 -5.83 -1.74
N ARG A 167 1.66 -6.69 -1.64
CA ARG A 167 1.18 -7.52 -2.74
C ARG A 167 0.52 -6.68 -3.82
N LEU A 168 -0.35 -5.74 -3.43
CA LEU A 168 -1.00 -4.84 -4.38
C LEU A 168 0.03 -3.96 -5.09
N ALA A 169 0.97 -3.37 -4.35
CA ALA A 169 2.03 -2.55 -4.92
C ALA A 169 2.90 -3.35 -5.90
N GLY A 170 3.31 -4.55 -5.53
CA GLY A 170 4.06 -5.46 -6.41
C GLY A 170 3.29 -5.80 -7.69
N ARG A 171 1.99 -6.10 -7.57
CA ARG A 171 1.12 -6.40 -8.72
C ARG A 171 1.02 -5.20 -9.67
N ILE A 172 0.70 -4.01 -9.15
CA ILE A 172 0.57 -2.76 -9.92
C ILE A 172 1.88 -2.45 -10.64
N PHE A 173 2.99 -2.42 -9.92
CA PHE A 173 4.25 -1.98 -10.51
C PHE A 173 4.82 -3.00 -11.51
N GLY A 174 4.68 -4.30 -11.24
CA GLY A 174 5.06 -5.33 -12.19
C GLY A 174 4.29 -5.21 -13.52
N ASP A 175 3.01 -4.84 -13.47
CA ASP A 175 2.23 -4.56 -14.68
C ASP A 175 2.64 -3.26 -15.37
N TYR A 176 2.83 -2.20 -14.60
CA TYR A 176 3.31 -0.92 -15.11
C TYR A 176 4.61 -1.09 -15.89
N GLN A 177 5.60 -1.80 -15.32
CA GLN A 177 6.88 -2.08 -15.98
C GLN A 177 6.70 -2.86 -17.29
N ARG A 178 5.83 -3.90 -17.30
CA ARG A 178 5.55 -4.66 -18.53
C ARG A 178 4.97 -3.77 -19.63
N ARG A 179 3.99 -2.92 -19.30
CA ARG A 179 3.41 -1.98 -20.27
C ARG A 179 4.44 -0.97 -20.77
N MET A 180 5.30 -0.46 -19.89
CA MET A 180 6.36 0.49 -20.27
C MET A 180 7.39 -0.15 -21.19
N ALA A 181 7.77 -1.41 -20.96
CA ALA A 181 8.66 -2.15 -21.84
C ALA A 181 8.08 -2.27 -23.25
N VAL A 182 6.81 -2.66 -23.36
CA VAL A 182 6.10 -2.77 -24.64
C VAL A 182 6.04 -1.42 -25.37
N MET A 183 5.67 -0.34 -24.68
CA MET A 183 5.59 1.00 -25.29
C MET A 183 6.95 1.50 -25.78
N ASN A 184 8.03 1.24 -25.04
CA ASN A 184 9.39 1.60 -25.45
C ASN A 184 9.84 0.79 -26.67
N ASP A 185 9.49 -0.48 -26.76
CA ASP A 185 9.80 -1.31 -27.93
C ASP A 185 9.04 -0.84 -29.18
N PHE A 186 7.79 -0.40 -29.05
CA PHE A 186 7.05 0.25 -30.15
C PHE A 186 7.70 1.57 -30.59
N ALA A 187 8.15 2.40 -29.65
CA ALA A 187 8.82 3.67 -29.97
C ALA A 187 10.18 3.48 -30.66
N ARG A 188 10.88 2.36 -30.42
CA ARG A 188 12.17 2.04 -31.07
C ARG A 188 12.04 1.47 -32.47
N ARG A 189 10.86 0.98 -32.85
CA ARG A 189 10.60 0.34 -34.15
C ARG A 189 10.00 1.27 -35.20
N ASN A 190 9.61 2.49 -34.80
CA ASN A 190 9.15 3.57 -35.67
C ASN A 190 10.22 4.65 -35.76
#